data_AF-A0A484DG73-F1
#
_entry.id   AF-A0A484DG73-F1
#
_cell.length_a   1.000
_cell.length_b   1.000
_cell.length_c   1.000
_cell.angle_alpha   90.00
_cell.angle_beta   90.00
_cell.angle_gamma   90.00
#
_symmetry.space_group_name_H-M   'P 1'
#
loop_
_entity.id
_entity.type
_entity.pdbx_description
1 polymer ?
#
loop_
_entity_poly.entity_id
_entity_poly.type
_entity_poly.pdbx_seq_one_letter_code
_entity_poly.pdbx_strand_id
1 'polypeptide(L)'
;MSKLDEYTPRLLNIFHSKGGTMGLRLQAILLKAPSNHSISMTRDVVIRCLMVYLGESTDQLLKEYDDADEDSVSQDLAVQRIKIYHIKTTTPEGPDDIGIVVEGVKVLTALGNFQGLAPWSLAWHMQ
;
A
#
# COMPACT_ATOMS: atom_id res chain seq x y z
N MET A 1 1.88 -5.03 -9.78
CA MET A 1 0.76 -5.13 -8.80
C MET A 1 -0.06 -6.42 -8.95
N SER A 2 0.41 -7.47 -9.66
CA SER A 2 -0.40 -8.69 -9.91
C SER A 2 -0.80 -9.45 -8.65
N LYS A 3 0.07 -9.45 -7.62
CA LYS A 3 -0.21 -10.09 -6.33
C LYS A 3 -1.34 -9.40 -5.55
N LEU A 4 -1.42 -8.07 -5.58
CA LEU A 4 -2.51 -7.35 -4.91
C LEU A 4 -3.84 -7.70 -5.56
N ASP A 5 -3.89 -7.78 -6.89
CA ASP A 5 -5.09 -8.19 -7.62
C ASP A 5 -5.47 -9.65 -7.29
N GLU A 6 -4.49 -10.55 -7.24
CA GLU A 6 -4.68 -11.95 -6.86
C GLU A 6 -5.33 -12.09 -5.47
N TYR A 7 -4.89 -11.29 -4.49
CA TYR A 7 -5.42 -11.32 -3.13
C TYR A 7 -6.65 -10.45 -2.90
N THR A 8 -7.00 -9.56 -3.82
CA THR A 8 -8.10 -8.59 -3.67
C THR A 8 -9.43 -9.26 -3.27
N PRO A 9 -9.89 -10.35 -3.91
CA PRO A 9 -11.15 -10.99 -3.50
C PRO A 9 -11.15 -11.46 -2.04
N ARG A 10 -10.01 -12.00 -1.57
CA ARG A 10 -9.86 -12.46 -0.19
C ARG A 10 -9.82 -11.29 0.80
N LEU A 11 -9.14 -10.21 0.44
CA LEU A 11 -9.07 -8.98 1.23
C LEU A 11 -10.45 -8.33 1.38
N LEU A 12 -11.21 -8.21 0.29
CA LEU A 12 -12.58 -7.69 0.34
C LEU A 12 -13.47 -8.52 1.27
N ASN A 13 -13.35 -9.86 1.25
CA ASN A 13 -14.10 -10.72 2.17
C ASN A 13 -13.71 -10.48 3.64
N ILE A 14 -12.42 -10.27 3.92
CA ILE A 14 -11.94 -9.89 5.26
C ILE A 14 -12.53 -8.54 5.69
N PHE A 15 -12.61 -7.55 4.78
CA PHE A 15 -13.17 -6.25 5.11
C PHE A 15 -14.67 -6.31 5.36
N HIS A 16 -15.43 -7.05 4.54
CA HIS A 16 -16.87 -7.22 4.69
C HIS A 16 -17.26 -8.03 5.93
N SER A 17 -16.43 -8.97 6.36
CA SER A 17 -16.69 -9.79 7.56
C SER A 17 -16.39 -9.06 8.88
N LYS A 18 -15.72 -7.90 8.84
CA LYS A 18 -15.36 -7.16 10.04
C LYS A 18 -16.57 -6.40 10.60
N GLY A 19 -16.91 -6.64 11.86
CA GLY A 19 -17.95 -5.91 12.59
C GLY A 19 -17.42 -4.73 13.42
N GLY A 20 -18.31 -4.09 14.19
CA GLY A 20 -17.98 -3.01 15.14
C GLY A 20 -17.48 -1.72 14.48
N THR A 21 -16.76 -0.90 15.25
CA THR A 21 -16.24 0.40 14.78
C THR A 21 -15.31 0.26 13.58
N MET A 22 -14.50 -0.79 13.54
CA MET A 22 -13.62 -1.08 12.40
C MET A 22 -14.42 -1.38 11.14
N GLY A 23 -15.42 -2.25 11.23
CA GLY A 23 -16.32 -2.59 10.12
C GLY A 23 -17.00 -1.36 9.52
N LEU A 24 -17.50 -0.45 10.37
CA LEU A 24 -18.11 0.80 9.93
C LEU A 24 -17.12 1.69 9.15
N ARG A 25 -15.87 1.80 9.61
CA ARG A 25 -14.83 2.57 8.91
C ARG A 25 -14.47 1.95 7.56
N LEU A 26 -14.37 0.63 7.48
CA LEU A 26 -14.10 -0.09 6.23
C LEU A 26 -15.26 0.07 5.23
N GLN A 27 -16.50 -0.08 5.69
CA GLN A 27 -17.69 0.09 4.86
C GLN A 27 -17.79 1.52 4.30
N ALA A 28 -17.44 2.53 5.10
CA ALA A 28 -17.43 3.93 4.64
C ALA A 28 -16.44 4.20 3.50
N ILE A 29 -15.35 3.42 3.39
CA ILE A 29 -14.41 3.49 2.26
C ILE A 29 -14.99 2.74 1.06
N LEU A 30 -15.46 1.51 1.27
CA LEU A 30 -15.99 0.65 0.20
C LEU A 30 -17.20 1.27 -0.52
N LEU A 31 -18.11 1.93 0.22
CA LEU A 31 -19.30 2.58 -0.36
C LEU A 31 -18.98 3.82 -1.20
N LYS A 32 -17.79 4.41 -1.04
CA LYS A 32 -17.35 5.55 -1.87
C LYS A 32 -16.76 5.09 -3.20
N ALA A 33 -16.56 3.78 -3.40
CA ALA A 33 -16.08 3.25 -4.67
C ALA A 33 -17.22 3.33 -5.71
N PRO A 34 -16.96 3.87 -6.91
CA PRO A 34 -17.94 3.89 -7.98
C PRO A 34 -18.25 2.47 -8.47
N SER A 35 -19.48 2.25 -8.94
CA SER A 35 -19.96 0.94 -9.42
C SER A 35 -19.21 0.41 -10.65
N ASN A 36 -18.65 1.30 -11.47
CA ASN A 36 -17.80 0.96 -12.62
C ASN A 36 -16.32 1.25 -12.29
N HIS A 37 -15.73 0.43 -11.42
CA HIS A 37 -14.35 0.65 -10.97
C HIS A 37 -13.32 0.06 -11.95
N SER A 38 -12.32 0.87 -12.30
CA SER A 38 -11.12 0.35 -12.97
C SER A 38 -10.26 -0.47 -12.00
N ILE A 39 -9.37 -1.31 -12.52
CA ILE A 39 -8.42 -2.07 -11.69
C ILE A 39 -7.61 -1.14 -10.77
N SER A 40 -7.21 0.04 -11.26
CA SER A 40 -6.50 1.04 -10.47
C SER A 40 -7.33 1.53 -9.26
N MET A 41 -8.62 1.81 -9.48
CA MET A 41 -9.53 2.22 -8.41
C MET A 41 -9.78 1.10 -7.39
N THR A 42 -9.88 -0.15 -7.84
CA THR A 42 -10.01 -1.30 -6.93
C THR A 42 -8.78 -1.41 -6.02
N ARG A 43 -7.58 -1.32 -6.60
CA ARG A 43 -6.33 -1.38 -5.83
C ARG A 43 -6.25 -0.27 -4.78
N ASP A 44 -6.60 0.96 -5.17
CA ASP A 44 -6.59 2.11 -4.28
C ASP A 44 -7.57 1.94 -3.09
N VAL A 45 -8.78 1.46 -3.34
CA VAL A 45 -9.77 1.17 -2.29
C VAL A 45 -9.25 0.08 -1.35
N VAL A 46 -8.66 -0.99 -1.88
CA VAL A 46 -8.10 -2.08 -1.07
C VAL A 46 -6.96 -1.59 -0.17
N ILE A 47 -6.06 -0.75 -0.68
CA ILE A 47 -4.96 -0.17 0.11
C ILE A 47 -5.52 0.72 1.23
N ARG A 48 -6.50 1.58 0.95
CA ARG A 48 -7.15 2.42 1.97
C ARG A 48 -7.85 1.58 3.05
N CYS A 49 -8.49 0.48 2.67
CA CYS A 49 -9.06 -0.47 3.62
C CYS A 49 -8.00 -1.17 4.46
N LEU A 50 -6.86 -1.58 3.88
CA LEU A 50 -5.74 -2.17 4.62
C LEU A 50 -5.21 -1.20 5.68
N MET A 51 -5.02 0.07 5.34
CA MET A 51 -4.56 1.10 6.28
C MET A 51 -5.47 1.18 7.51
N VAL A 52 -6.77 1.30 7.28
CA VAL A 52 -7.76 1.32 8.37
C VAL A 52 -7.76 0.01 9.16
N TYR A 53 -7.72 -1.14 8.48
CA TYR A 53 -7.76 -2.45 9.11
C TYR A 53 -6.58 -2.67 10.07
N LEU A 54 -5.40 -2.18 9.69
CA LEU A 54 -4.16 -2.27 10.46
C LEU A 54 -4.07 -1.19 11.56
N GLY A 55 -4.91 -0.16 11.48
CA GLY A 55 -4.87 0.99 12.40
C GLY A 55 -3.77 1.99 12.08
N GLU A 56 -3.20 1.94 10.87
CA GLU A 56 -2.08 2.77 10.44
C GLU A 56 -2.59 3.97 9.62
N SER A 57 -1.97 5.15 9.78
CA SER A 57 -2.16 6.29 8.86
C SER A 57 -1.32 6.12 7.58
N THR A 58 -1.54 6.96 6.57
CA THR A 58 -0.74 7.01 5.34
C THR A 58 0.74 7.16 5.63
N ASP A 59 1.08 8.10 6.51
CA ASP A 59 2.46 8.37 6.93
C ASP A 59 3.06 7.21 7.72
N GLN A 60 2.20 6.45 8.40
CA GLN A 60 2.61 5.27 9.15
C GLN A 60 2.66 3.99 8.33
N LEU A 61 1.96 3.91 7.18
CA LEU A 61 2.02 2.72 6.33
C LEU A 61 3.06 2.85 5.22
N LEU A 62 3.33 4.05 4.71
CA LEU A 62 4.19 4.24 3.54
C LEU A 62 5.59 4.65 3.98
N LYS A 63 6.61 4.19 3.26
CA LYS A 63 7.99 4.64 3.46
C LYS A 63 8.76 4.62 2.14
N GLU A 64 9.27 5.78 1.75
CA GLU A 64 10.10 5.97 0.56
C GLU A 64 11.57 6.05 0.96
N TYR A 65 12.44 5.44 0.15
CA TYR A 65 13.89 5.50 0.30
C TYR A 65 14.50 6.04 -1.00
N ASP A 66 15.20 7.16 -0.86
CA ASP A 66 15.93 7.84 -1.93
C ASP A 66 17.42 7.72 -1.67
N ASP A 67 18.16 7.14 -2.62
CA ASP A 67 19.64 7.04 -2.57
C ASP A 67 20.18 6.45 -1.24
N ALA A 68 19.42 5.53 -0.64
CA ALA A 68 19.79 4.85 0.60
C ALA A 68 20.54 3.54 0.30
N ASP A 69 21.57 3.25 1.09
CA ASP A 69 22.27 1.97 1.03
C ASP A 69 21.38 0.82 1.55
N GLU A 70 21.61 -0.39 1.04
CA GLU A 70 20.77 -1.55 1.35
C GLU A 70 20.76 -1.92 2.85
N ASP A 71 21.86 -1.69 3.55
CA ASP A 71 22.00 -2.01 4.98
C ASP A 71 21.15 -1.08 5.85
N SER A 72 21.16 0.23 5.56
CA SER A 72 20.34 1.20 6.30
C SER A 72 18.84 0.98 6.08
N VAL A 73 18.43 0.69 4.84
CA VAL A 73 17.04 0.31 4.53
C VAL A 73 16.63 -0.96 5.28
N SER A 74 17.50 -1.97 5.29
CA SER A 74 17.21 -3.24 5.95
C SER A 74 17.08 -3.10 7.47
N GLN A 75 17.94 -2.30 8.11
CA GLN A 75 17.85 -2.02 9.54
C GLN A 75 16.58 -1.24 9.91
N ASP A 76 16.20 -0.24 9.11
CA ASP A 76 14.99 0.52 9.38
C ASP A 76 13.72 -0.34 9.19
N LEU A 77 13.66 -1.15 8.13
CA LEU A 77 12.54 -2.05 7.89
C LEU A 77 12.40 -3.12 8.98
N ALA A 78 13.51 -3.59 9.57
CA ALA A 78 13.52 -4.64 10.60
C ALA A 78 12.74 -4.27 11.87
N VAL A 79 12.59 -2.98 12.17
CA VAL A 79 11.83 -2.50 13.36
C VAL A 79 10.39 -2.11 13.04
N GLN A 80 9.95 -2.21 11.78
CA GLN A 80 8.61 -1.82 11.36
C GLN A 80 7.60 -2.95 11.59
N ARG A 81 6.44 -2.61 12.16
CA ARG A 81 5.33 -3.56 12.31
C ARG A 81 4.61 -3.83 10.99
N ILE A 82 4.34 -2.80 10.22
CA ILE A 82 3.90 -2.94 8.83
C ILE A 82 4.26 -1.69 8.03
N LYS A 83 4.90 -1.87 6.86
CA LYS A 83 5.11 -0.79 5.88
C LYS A 83 4.96 -1.32 4.47
N ILE A 84 4.37 -0.52 3.59
CA ILE A 84 4.62 -0.60 2.14
C ILE A 84 5.82 0.30 1.89
N TYR A 85 6.91 -0.28 1.41
CA TYR A 85 8.13 0.44 1.11
C TYR A 85 8.29 0.63 -0.39
N HIS A 86 8.96 1.73 -0.77
CA HIS A 86 9.39 2.01 -2.13
C HIS A 86 10.86 2.42 -2.08
N ILE A 87 11.73 1.58 -2.63
CA ILE A 87 13.16 1.85 -2.76
C ILE A 87 13.40 2.25 -4.21
N LYS A 88 13.78 3.53 -4.42
CA LYS A 88 14.10 4.02 -5.76
C LYS A 88 15.45 3.47 -6.20
N THR A 89 15.53 3.03 -7.44
CA THR A 89 16.80 2.52 -7.95
C THR A 89 17.79 3.67 -8.16
N THR A 90 19.06 3.40 -7.89
CA THR A 90 20.16 4.34 -8.14
C THR A 90 20.56 4.38 -9.61
N THR A 91 20.05 3.46 -10.44
CA THR A 91 20.31 3.38 -11.87
C THR A 91 19.04 3.69 -12.68
N PRO A 92 19.10 4.56 -13.70
CA PRO A 92 17.92 4.98 -14.48
C PRO A 92 17.14 3.83 -15.15
N GLU A 93 17.74 2.66 -15.29
CA GLU A 93 17.18 1.49 -15.98
C GLU A 93 16.72 0.37 -15.03
N GLY A 94 16.98 0.50 -13.72
CA GLY A 94 16.59 -0.51 -12.72
C GLY A 94 15.12 -0.34 -12.28
N PRO A 95 14.34 -1.43 -12.12
CA PRO A 95 12.98 -1.33 -11.60
C PRO A 95 12.99 -1.01 -10.11
N ASP A 96 12.18 -0.02 -9.70
CA ASP A 96 11.99 0.31 -8.28
C ASP A 96 11.54 -0.93 -7.49
N ASP A 97 12.10 -1.13 -6.28
CA ASP A 97 11.64 -2.20 -5.40
C ASP A 97 10.51 -1.68 -4.52
N ILE A 98 9.31 -2.15 -4.83
CA ILE A 98 8.11 -1.89 -4.06
C ILE A 98 7.70 -3.18 -3.37
N GLY A 99 7.56 -3.12 -2.05
CA GLY A 99 7.27 -4.30 -1.24
C GLY A 99 6.50 -3.98 0.04
N ILE A 100 6.19 -5.02 0.79
CA ILE A 100 5.53 -4.94 2.09
C ILE A 100 6.39 -5.66 3.11
N VAL A 101 6.67 -4.99 4.23
CA VAL A 101 7.27 -5.58 5.43
C VAL A 101 6.19 -5.74 6.50
N VAL A 102 6.23 -6.85 7.25
CA VAL A 102 5.41 -7.11 8.42
C VAL A 102 6.30 -7.64 9.54
N GLU A 103 6.30 -6.96 10.69
CA GLU A 103 7.13 -7.28 11.87
C GLU A 103 8.60 -7.54 11.48
N GLY A 104 9.16 -6.63 10.69
CA GLY A 104 10.53 -6.72 10.17
C GLY A 104 10.76 -7.69 9.00
N VAL A 105 9.75 -8.46 8.59
CA VAL A 105 9.88 -9.47 7.52
C VAL A 105 9.29 -8.96 6.21
N LYS A 106 10.09 -8.92 5.12
CA LYS A 106 9.60 -8.63 3.77
C LYS A 106 8.68 -9.78 3.31
N VAL A 107 7.37 -9.55 3.32
CA VAL A 107 6.35 -10.55 2.96
C VAL A 107 5.95 -10.50 1.49
N LEU A 108 6.14 -9.34 0.86
CA LEU A 108 5.93 -9.13 -0.57
C LEU A 108 7.05 -8.22 -1.09
N THR A 109 7.63 -8.58 -2.23
CA THR A 109 8.70 -7.82 -2.91
C THR A 109 8.42 -7.72 -4.40
N ALA A 110 9.13 -6.86 -5.11
CA ALA A 110 9.04 -6.74 -6.56
C ALA A 110 7.59 -6.57 -7.07
N LEU A 111 6.79 -5.76 -6.38
CA LEU A 111 5.41 -5.48 -6.76
C LEU A 111 5.30 -4.72 -8.11
N GLY A 112 6.44 -4.29 -8.67
CA GLY A 112 6.55 -3.57 -9.95
C GLY A 112 6.12 -2.11 -9.84
N ASN A 113 6.35 -1.32 -10.89
CA ASN A 113 6.06 0.12 -10.88
C ASN A 113 4.57 0.40 -10.61
N PHE A 114 4.30 1.31 -9.68
CA PHE A 114 3.02 2.00 -9.50
C PHE A 114 2.77 2.98 -10.67
N GLN A 115 2.71 2.51 -11.91
CA GLN A 115 2.26 3.35 -13.02
C GLN A 115 0.73 3.47 -12.95
N GLY A 116 0.24 4.56 -12.37
CA GLY A 116 -1.19 4.86 -12.36
C GLY A 116 -1.70 5.80 -11.27
N LEU A 117 -0.85 6.21 -10.33
CA LEU A 117 -1.15 7.34 -9.44
C LEU A 117 -0.27 8.50 -9.89
N ALA A 118 -0.85 9.68 -10.08
CA ALA A 118 -0.07 10.92 -10.21
C ALA A 118 0.96 10.98 -9.05
N PRO A 119 2.11 11.64 -9.22
CA PRO A 119 3.04 11.88 -8.12
C PRO A 119 2.24 12.33 -6.89
N TRP A 120 2.37 11.64 -5.76
CA TRP A 120 1.50 11.87 -4.60
C TRP A 120 1.59 13.31 -4.07
N SER A 121 2.68 14.02 -4.40
CA SER A 121 2.85 15.46 -4.19
C SER A 121 1.82 16.34 -4.91
N LEU A 122 1.24 15.88 -6.03
CA LEU A 122 0.22 16.61 -6.80
C LEU A 122 -1.21 16.25 -6.41
N ALA A 123 -1.42 15.11 -5.73
CA ALA A 123 -2.76 14.65 -5.34
C ALA A 123 -3.38 15.49 -4.20
N TRP A 124 -2.57 16.26 -3.46
CA TRP A 124 -3.03 17.07 -2.32
C TRP A 124 -3.38 18.53 -2.67
N HIS A 125 -3.01 19.04 -3.85
CA HIS A 125 -3.27 20.43 -4.25
C HIS A 125 -4.60 20.64 -4.99
N MET A 126 -5.46 19.62 -5.08
CA MET A 126 -6.78 19.71 -5.71
C MET A 126 -7.94 19.35 -4.77
N GLN A 127 -7.85 19.76 -3.50
CA GLN A 127 -9.01 19.83 -2.59
C GLN A 127 -9.16 21.22 -2.01
#